data_AF-A0A2V8XLE0-F1
#
_entry.id   AF-A0A2V8XLE0-F1
#
_cell.length_a   1.000
_cell.length_b   1.000
_cell.length_c   1.000
_cell.angle_alpha   90.00
_cell.angle_beta   90.00
_cell.angle_gamma   90.00
#
_symmetry.space_group_name_H-M   'P 1'
#
loop_
_entity.id
_entity.type
_entity.pdbx_description
1 polymer ?
#
loop_
_entity_poly.entity_id
_entity_poly.type
_entity_poly.pdbx_seq_one_letter_code
_entity_poly.pdbx_strand_id
1 'polypeptide(L)'
;MTTVETAVGTAKTMVLNMGPQHPSTHGVLRILLELDGETVVKAIPDLGYLHTGIEKSCEDKTYSQAITLTDRMDYLNPLGNNLVYCLAVEKLLGLEVPKRAQYIRVMMVELQRISSHLVWLGTHAIDLGAMSVFLYCFREREEILKIFELFTGQRMMTSYIRIGGVALDPPAGWRQAVERFLKMMPSRVDEYETLL
;
A
#
# COMPACT_ATOMS: atom_id res chain seq x y z
N MET A 1 8.51 -29.05 5.51
CA MET A 1 7.46 -29.93 6.04
C MET A 1 7.40 -29.70 7.54
N THR A 2 6.82 -28.57 7.94
CA THR A 2 6.73 -28.18 9.35
C THR A 2 5.46 -28.83 9.87
N THR A 3 5.61 -29.95 10.58
CA THR A 3 4.53 -30.59 11.32
C THR A 3 4.03 -29.58 12.36
N VAL A 4 2.90 -28.94 12.06
CA VAL A 4 2.13 -28.22 13.08
C VAL A 4 1.56 -29.33 13.97
N GLU A 5 2.24 -29.59 15.09
CA GLU A 5 1.70 -30.43 16.13
C GLU A 5 0.35 -29.84 16.54
N THR A 6 -0.73 -30.55 16.21
CA THR A 6 -2.03 -30.30 16.81
C THR A 6 -1.88 -30.53 18.30
N ALA A 7 -1.71 -29.44 19.05
CA ALA A 7 -1.66 -29.46 20.49
C ALA A 7 -2.98 -30.08 20.98
N VAL A 8 -2.92 -31.32 21.45
CA VAL A 8 -4.03 -31.97 22.14
C VAL A 8 -4.05 -31.37 23.55
N GLY A 9 -4.72 -30.22 23.67
CA GLY A 9 -4.93 -29.53 24.94
C GLY A 9 -5.92 -30.29 25.82
N THR A 10 -5.57 -30.45 27.09
CA THR A 10 -6.38 -31.07 28.15
C THR A 10 -7.44 -30.11 28.75
N ALA A 11 -7.84 -29.09 27.99
CA ALA A 11 -8.95 -28.19 28.25
C ALA A 11 -9.72 -28.00 26.92
N LYS A 12 -11.02 -27.68 26.96
CA LYS A 12 -11.95 -27.65 25.80
C LYS A 12 -11.64 -26.54 24.75
N THR A 13 -10.39 -26.37 24.32
CA THR A 13 -10.05 -25.41 23.26
C THR A 13 -10.30 -26.03 21.87
N MET A 14 -10.78 -25.21 20.95
CA MET A 14 -11.03 -25.56 19.55
C MET A 14 -10.00 -24.88 18.66
N VAL A 15 -9.42 -25.63 17.73
CA VAL A 15 -8.52 -25.07 16.71
C VAL A 15 -9.30 -24.77 15.44
N LEU A 16 -9.29 -23.51 15.00
CA LEU A 16 -9.93 -23.03 13.78
C LEU A 16 -8.87 -22.54 12.78
N ASN A 17 -9.02 -22.94 11.51
CA ASN A 17 -8.16 -22.47 10.43
C ASN A 17 -8.90 -21.38 9.64
N MET A 18 -8.44 -20.14 9.73
CA MET A 18 -9.01 -19.00 9.01
C MET A 18 -8.13 -18.66 7.80
N GLY A 19 -8.72 -18.64 6.60
CA GLY A 19 -8.00 -18.36 5.34
C GLY A 19 -7.55 -19.61 4.57
N PRO A 20 -6.77 -19.47 3.48
CA PRO A 20 -6.24 -18.22 2.92
C PRO A 20 -7.20 -17.49 1.97
N GLN A 21 -8.41 -18.04 1.72
CA GLN A 21 -9.40 -17.47 0.78
C GLN A 21 -10.51 -16.67 1.46
N HIS A 22 -10.43 -16.46 2.79
CA HIS A 22 -11.51 -15.81 3.52
C HIS A 22 -11.56 -14.30 3.20
N PRO A 23 -12.72 -13.70 2.88
CA PRO A 23 -12.80 -12.30 2.48
C PRO A 23 -12.16 -11.32 3.49
N SER A 24 -12.34 -11.56 4.79
CA SER A 24 -11.78 -10.73 5.87
C SER A 24 -10.26 -10.83 6.06
N THR A 25 -9.55 -11.61 5.24
CA THR A 25 -8.07 -11.69 5.31
C THR A 25 -7.37 -10.73 4.33
N HIS A 26 -8.14 -9.95 3.54
CA HIS A 26 -7.65 -8.91 2.62
C HIS A 26 -6.44 -9.33 1.78
N GLY A 27 -6.52 -10.53 1.23
CA GLY A 27 -5.42 -11.18 0.51
C GLY A 27 -5.18 -12.59 1.03
N VAL A 28 -3.96 -13.07 0.85
CA VAL A 28 -3.56 -14.45 1.18
C VAL A 28 -2.90 -14.50 2.55
N LEU A 29 -3.74 -14.50 3.59
CA LEU A 29 -3.31 -14.68 4.97
C LEU A 29 -4.04 -15.87 5.57
N ARG A 30 -3.28 -16.78 6.19
CA ARG A 30 -3.81 -17.88 6.96
C ARG A 30 -3.51 -17.64 8.43
N ILE A 31 -4.49 -17.84 9.30
CA ILE A 31 -4.33 -17.72 10.75
C ILE A 31 -4.86 -19.00 11.39
N LEU A 32 -4.01 -19.67 12.16
CA LEU A 32 -4.42 -20.76 13.04
C LEU A 32 -4.86 -20.17 14.37
N LEU A 33 -6.14 -20.28 14.69
CA LEU A 33 -6.74 -19.74 15.90
C LEU A 33 -7.02 -20.88 16.88
N GLU A 34 -6.60 -20.71 18.14
CA GLU A 34 -7.02 -21.54 19.26
C GLU A 34 -8.04 -20.74 20.08
N LEU A 35 -9.25 -21.29 20.20
CA LEU A 35 -10.41 -20.62 20.78
C LEU A 35 -10.88 -21.37 22.03
N ASP A 36 -11.18 -20.64 23.09
CA ASP A 36 -12.00 -21.11 24.22
C ASP A 36 -13.34 -20.38 24.17
N GLY A 37 -14.34 -21.03 23.59
CA GLY A 37 -15.61 -20.38 23.23
C GLY A 37 -15.38 -19.23 22.23
N GLU A 38 -15.69 -18.01 22.66
CA GLU A 38 -15.50 -16.77 21.89
C GLU A 38 -14.13 -16.10 22.13
N THR A 39 -13.36 -16.58 23.10
CA THR A 39 -12.07 -15.97 23.46
C THR A 39 -10.94 -16.58 22.64
N VAL A 40 -10.16 -15.72 21.98
CA VAL A 40 -8.93 -16.15 21.30
C VAL A 40 -7.83 -16.36 22.34
N VAL A 41 -7.44 -17.62 22.54
CA VAL A 41 -6.32 -18.01 23.43
C VAL A 41 -4.99 -17.85 22.71
N LYS A 42 -4.94 -18.21 21.43
CA LYS A 42 -3.74 -18.13 20.61
C LYS A 42 -4.09 -17.84 19.15
N ALA A 43 -3.30 -17.00 18.51
CA ALA A 43 -3.37 -16.76 17.07
C ALA A 43 -1.96 -16.91 16.47
N ILE A 44 -1.82 -17.83 15.51
CA ILE A 44 -0.56 -18.07 14.80
C ILE A 44 -0.78 -17.68 13.33
N PRO A 45 -0.26 -16.53 12.86
CA PRO A 45 -0.29 -16.18 11.45
C PRO A 45 0.72 -17.03 10.68
N ASP A 46 0.24 -17.67 9.61
CA ASP A 46 1.04 -18.41 8.64
C ASP A 46 1.22 -17.53 7.39
N LEU A 47 2.43 -16.97 7.27
CA LEU A 47 2.81 -15.97 6.26
C LEU A 47 3.59 -16.61 5.10
N GLY A 48 3.68 -15.89 3.99
CA GLY A 48 4.55 -16.28 2.86
C GLY A 48 3.81 -16.78 1.61
N TYR A 49 2.48 -16.83 1.64
CA TYR A 49 1.68 -17.16 0.44
C TYR A 49 1.87 -16.19 -0.74
N LEU A 50 2.30 -14.94 -0.44
CA LEU A 50 2.66 -13.94 -1.45
C LEU A 50 4.19 -13.71 -1.54
N HIS A 51 5.01 -14.59 -0.97
CA HIS A 51 6.46 -14.46 -1.07
C HIS A 51 6.91 -14.75 -2.51
N THR A 52 7.49 -13.75 -3.16
CA THR A 52 7.92 -13.82 -4.57
C THR A 52 9.45 -13.78 -4.74
N GLY A 53 10.21 -13.71 -3.65
CA GLY A 53 11.67 -13.61 -3.72
C GLY A 53 12.16 -12.31 -4.39
N ILE A 54 11.48 -11.18 -4.16
CA ILE A 54 11.84 -9.87 -4.74
C ILE A 54 13.31 -9.51 -4.45
N GLU A 55 13.78 -9.75 -3.22
CA GLU A 55 15.15 -9.48 -2.82
C GLU A 55 16.16 -10.24 -3.70
N LYS A 56 15.91 -11.54 -3.93
CA LYS A 56 16.77 -12.35 -4.79
C LYS A 56 16.73 -11.87 -6.24
N SER A 57 15.55 -11.47 -6.72
CA SER A 57 15.40 -10.90 -8.06
C SER A 57 16.14 -9.58 -8.23
N CYS A 58 16.27 -8.78 -7.16
CA CYS A 58 17.03 -7.52 -7.18
C CYS A 58 18.54 -7.74 -7.32
N GLU A 59 19.09 -8.85 -6.81
CA GLU A 59 20.53 -9.17 -6.96
C GLU A 59 20.95 -9.33 -8.43
N ASP A 60 20.08 -9.89 -9.26
CA ASP A 60 20.31 -10.09 -10.69
C ASP A 60 19.92 -8.88 -11.56
N LYS A 61 19.70 -7.71 -10.95
CA LYS A 61 19.23 -6.49 -11.62
C LYS A 61 20.13 -5.31 -11.32
N THR A 62 20.26 -4.41 -12.29
CA THR A 62 20.93 -3.13 -12.04
C THR A 62 20.09 -2.25 -11.12
N TYR A 63 20.73 -1.28 -10.45
CA TYR A 63 20.04 -0.37 -9.53
C TYR A 63 18.82 0.31 -10.17
N SER A 64 18.91 0.71 -11.44
CA SER A 64 17.81 1.35 -12.18
C SER A 64 16.67 0.39 -12.56
N GLN A 65 16.96 -0.89 -12.81
CA GLN A 65 15.96 -1.92 -13.11
C GLN A 65 15.20 -2.33 -11.86
N ALA A 66 15.88 -2.42 -10.71
CA ALA A 66 15.28 -2.81 -9.44
C ALA A 66 14.17 -1.84 -8.96
N ILE A 67 14.15 -0.59 -9.43
CA ILE A 67 13.08 0.38 -9.12
C ILE A 67 11.68 -0.16 -9.49
N THR A 68 11.58 -0.91 -10.60
CA THR A 68 10.29 -1.48 -11.02
C THR A 68 9.81 -2.63 -10.13
N LEU A 69 10.73 -3.23 -9.36
CA LEU A 69 10.43 -4.25 -8.37
C LEU A 69 10.00 -3.62 -7.03
N THR A 70 10.60 -2.48 -6.66
CA THR A 70 10.25 -1.77 -5.42
C THR A 70 8.82 -1.24 -5.42
N ASP A 71 8.28 -0.88 -6.59
CA ASP A 71 6.87 -0.52 -6.77
C ASP A 71 5.87 -1.60 -6.31
N ARG A 72 6.31 -2.86 -6.27
CA ARG A 72 5.45 -4.03 -6.03
C ARG A 72 5.51 -4.55 -4.60
N MET A 73 6.35 -3.98 -3.74
CA MET A 73 6.49 -4.40 -2.34
C MET A 73 5.24 -4.03 -1.54
N ASP A 74 4.97 -2.73 -1.42
CA ASP A 74 3.68 -2.20 -0.99
C ASP A 74 2.95 -1.62 -2.21
N TYR A 75 1.99 -2.39 -2.71
CA TYR A 75 1.20 -2.02 -3.90
C TYR A 75 0.25 -0.83 -3.66
N LEU A 76 0.02 -0.44 -2.39
CA LEU A 76 -0.72 0.76 -2.03
C LEU A 76 0.17 2.00 -1.92
N ASN A 77 1.50 1.83 -1.85
CA ASN A 77 2.46 2.93 -1.77
C ASN A 77 3.70 2.80 -2.71
N PRO A 78 3.50 2.59 -4.03
CA PRO A 78 4.60 2.42 -4.99
C PRO A 78 5.60 3.59 -4.98
N LEU A 79 5.10 4.84 -4.99
CA LEU A 79 5.94 6.04 -4.98
C LEU A 79 6.77 6.17 -3.69
N GLY A 80 6.21 5.82 -2.53
CA GLY A 80 6.94 5.81 -1.27
C GLY A 80 8.08 4.78 -1.28
N ASN A 81 7.82 3.57 -1.78
CA ASN A 81 8.84 2.53 -1.89
C ASN A 81 10.00 2.95 -2.80
N ASN A 82 9.68 3.52 -3.96
CA ASN A 82 10.69 4.04 -4.88
C ASN A 82 11.50 5.17 -4.27
N LEU A 83 10.85 6.07 -3.50
CA LEU A 83 11.55 7.15 -2.82
C LEU A 83 12.58 6.61 -1.84
N VAL A 84 12.20 5.67 -0.97
CA VAL A 84 13.12 5.06 0.02
C VAL A 84 14.30 4.39 -0.68
N TYR A 85 14.02 3.61 -1.73
CA TYR A 85 15.06 2.95 -2.51
C TYR A 85 16.00 3.94 -3.20
N CYS A 86 15.46 4.96 -3.88
CA CYS A 86 16.26 5.97 -4.55
C CYS A 86 17.11 6.78 -3.56
N LEU A 87 16.57 7.15 -2.40
CA LEU A 87 17.31 7.86 -1.36
C LEU A 87 18.48 7.02 -0.82
N ALA A 88 18.29 5.71 -0.65
CA ALA A 88 19.36 4.82 -0.23
C ALA A 88 20.50 4.78 -1.27
N VAL A 89 20.16 4.64 -2.55
CA VAL A 89 21.16 4.63 -3.64
C VAL A 89 21.84 5.99 -3.81
N GLU A 90 21.08 7.09 -3.74
CA GLU A 90 21.60 8.46 -3.82
C GLU A 90 22.59 8.76 -2.69
N LYS A 91 22.27 8.30 -1.47
CA LYS A 91 23.17 8.41 -0.32
C LYS A 91 24.46 7.60 -0.51
N LEU A 92 24.39 6.40 -1.08
CA LEU A 92 25.56 5.57 -1.40
C LEU A 92 26.46 6.22 -2.45
N LEU A 93 25.87 6.92 -3.42
CA LEU A 93 26.59 7.60 -4.50
C LEU A 93 27.04 9.03 -4.14
N GLY A 94 26.62 9.57 -2.99
CA GLY A 94 26.89 10.95 -2.60
C GLY A 94 26.24 11.98 -3.54
N LEU A 95 25.09 11.66 -4.14
CA LEU A 95 24.40 12.51 -5.10
C LEU A 95 23.44 13.48 -4.42
N GLU A 96 23.48 14.75 -4.82
CA GLU A 96 22.48 15.74 -4.44
C GLU A 96 21.44 15.91 -5.56
N VAL A 97 20.18 15.65 -5.23
CA VAL A 97 19.06 15.79 -6.16
C VAL A 97 18.61 17.25 -6.24
N PRO A 98 18.28 17.80 -7.43
CA PRO A 98 17.79 19.16 -7.57
C PRO A 98 16.55 19.47 -6.69
N LYS A 99 16.50 20.65 -6.06
CA LYS A 99 15.40 21.06 -5.16
C LYS A 99 14.00 20.90 -5.79
N ARG A 100 13.85 21.21 -7.08
CA ARG A 100 12.58 21.03 -7.80
C ARG A 100 12.11 19.58 -7.79
N ALA A 101 13.02 18.64 -8.05
CA ALA A 101 12.69 17.21 -8.03
C ALA A 101 12.36 16.72 -6.60
N GLN A 102 13.01 17.26 -5.58
CA GLN A 102 12.65 16.97 -4.18
C GLN A 102 11.21 17.38 -3.85
N TYR A 103 10.78 18.59 -4.24
CA TYR A 103 9.40 19.03 -4.01
C TYR A 103 8.37 18.18 -4.76
N ILE A 104 8.66 17.81 -6.01
CA ILE A 104 7.79 16.93 -6.78
C ILE A 104 7.68 15.55 -6.11
N ARG A 105 8.80 14.98 -5.65
CA ARG A 105 8.81 13.70 -4.93
C ARG A 105 7.93 13.74 -3.68
N VAL A 106 8.09 14.76 -2.83
CA VAL A 106 7.28 14.91 -1.61
C VAL A 106 5.80 15.04 -1.96
N MET A 107 5.44 15.89 -2.91
CA MET A 107 4.04 16.05 -3.33
C MET A 107 3.43 14.73 -3.82
N MET A 108 4.15 13.99 -4.66
CA MET A 108 3.65 12.72 -5.21
C MET A 108 3.52 11.64 -4.13
N VAL A 109 4.46 11.58 -3.17
CA VAL A 109 4.41 10.64 -2.05
C VAL A 109 3.27 10.99 -1.08
N GLU A 110 2.99 12.26 -0.82
CA GLU A 110 1.87 12.65 0.05
C GLU A 110 0.51 12.38 -0.62
N LEU A 111 0.38 12.58 -1.94
CA LEU A 111 -0.81 12.11 -2.68
C LEU A 111 -0.97 10.58 -2.60
N GLN A 112 0.13 9.84 -2.71
CA GLN A 112 0.12 8.38 -2.56
C GLN A 112 -0.26 7.96 -1.14
N ARG A 113 0.20 8.69 -0.11
CA ARG A 113 -0.17 8.48 1.29
C ARG A 113 -1.69 8.60 1.46
N ILE A 114 -2.29 9.66 0.95
CA ILE A 114 -3.75 9.86 1.03
C ILE A 114 -4.48 8.70 0.30
N SER A 115 -4.01 8.32 -0.89
CA SER A 115 -4.58 7.18 -1.64
C SER A 115 -4.52 5.87 -0.86
N SER A 116 -3.41 5.59 -0.17
CA SER A 116 -3.22 4.42 0.68
C SER A 116 -4.18 4.45 1.89
N HIS A 117 -4.32 5.59 2.56
CA HIS A 117 -5.21 5.74 3.72
C HIS A 117 -6.69 5.61 3.33
N LEU A 118 -7.09 6.06 2.14
CA LEU A 118 -8.45 5.86 1.61
C LEU A 118 -8.76 4.37 1.44
N VAL A 119 -7.81 3.56 0.95
CA VAL A 119 -8.01 2.11 0.89
C VAL A 119 -8.12 1.53 2.28
N TRP A 120 -7.20 1.86 3.19
CA TRP A 120 -7.24 1.39 4.57
C TRP A 120 -8.58 1.68 5.26
N LEU A 121 -9.06 2.92 5.18
CA LEU A 121 -10.33 3.34 5.76
C LEU A 121 -11.50 2.59 5.13
N GLY A 122 -11.53 2.51 3.79
CA GLY A 122 -12.58 1.80 3.07
C GLY A 122 -12.63 0.30 3.40
N THR A 123 -11.47 -0.38 3.41
CA THR A 123 -11.39 -1.81 3.73
C THR A 123 -11.72 -2.10 5.19
N HIS A 124 -11.34 -1.19 6.10
CA HIS A 124 -11.70 -1.33 7.51
C HIS A 124 -13.21 -1.12 7.72
N ALA A 125 -13.79 -0.13 7.05
CA ALA A 125 -15.23 0.14 7.14
C ALA A 125 -16.07 -1.04 6.62
N ILE A 126 -15.69 -1.66 5.49
CA ILE A 126 -16.43 -2.82 4.96
C ILE A 126 -16.32 -4.06 5.86
N ASP A 127 -15.19 -4.27 6.54
CA ASP A 127 -15.06 -5.36 7.53
C ASP A 127 -16.00 -5.19 8.72
N LEU A 128 -16.28 -3.94 9.11
CA LEU A 128 -17.25 -3.59 10.13
C LEU A 128 -18.70 -3.55 9.60
N GLY A 129 -18.90 -3.73 8.29
CA GLY A 129 -20.22 -3.75 7.63
C GLY A 129 -20.65 -2.43 6.97
N ALA A 130 -19.84 -1.37 7.03
CA ALA A 130 -20.14 -0.06 6.45
C ALA A 130 -19.75 0.02 4.96
N MET A 131 -20.58 -0.57 4.09
CA MET A 131 -20.32 -0.66 2.64
C MET A 131 -20.29 0.70 1.90
N SER A 132 -21.08 1.68 2.35
CA SER A 132 -21.17 3.00 1.70
C SER A 132 -19.85 3.77 1.74
N VAL A 133 -19.17 3.77 2.90
CA VAL A 133 -17.90 4.48 3.11
C VAL A 133 -16.80 3.89 2.22
N PHE A 134 -16.80 2.58 1.99
CA PHE A 134 -15.90 1.92 1.04
C PHE A 134 -16.05 2.49 -0.37
N LEU A 135 -17.28 2.59 -0.88
CA LEU A 135 -17.55 3.12 -2.22
C LEU A 135 -17.16 4.59 -2.35
N TYR A 136 -17.36 5.38 -1.29
CA TYR A 136 -16.91 6.77 -1.27
C TYR A 136 -15.38 6.82 -1.30
N CYS A 137 -14.67 6.19 -0.36
CA CYS A 137 -13.21 6.20 -0.36
C CYS A 137 -12.57 5.84 -1.73
N PHE A 138 -13.15 4.89 -2.47
CA PHE A 138 -12.68 4.53 -3.81
C PHE A 138 -12.97 5.59 -4.89
N ARG A 139 -14.06 6.35 -4.78
CA ARG A 139 -14.36 7.50 -5.66
C ARG A 139 -13.32 8.61 -5.49
N GLU A 140 -12.96 8.97 -4.27
CA GLU A 140 -11.94 10.00 -4.00
C GLU A 140 -10.54 9.49 -4.37
N ARG A 141 -10.27 8.21 -4.15
CA ARG A 141 -9.02 7.57 -4.60
C ARG A 141 -8.87 7.63 -6.12
N GLU A 142 -9.95 7.49 -6.87
CA GLU A 142 -9.95 7.59 -8.33
C GLU A 142 -9.42 8.94 -8.83
N GLU A 143 -9.73 10.04 -8.15
CA GLU A 143 -9.21 11.37 -8.50
C GLU A 143 -7.68 11.45 -8.35
N ILE A 144 -7.12 10.77 -7.34
CA ILE A 144 -5.67 10.67 -7.17
C ILE A 144 -5.06 9.80 -8.28
N LEU A 145 -5.70 8.69 -8.65
CA LEU A 145 -5.22 7.83 -9.73
C LEU A 145 -5.19 8.56 -11.09
N LYS A 146 -6.18 9.43 -11.36
CA LYS A 146 -6.17 10.30 -12.54
C LYS A 146 -4.98 11.28 -12.53
N ILE A 147 -4.59 11.78 -11.35
CA ILE A 147 -3.38 12.61 -11.23
C ILE A 147 -2.14 11.77 -11.55
N PHE A 148 -2.03 10.54 -11.04
CA PHE A 148 -0.89 9.67 -11.39
C PHE A 148 -0.84 9.33 -12.88
N GLU A 149 -1.98 9.01 -13.48
CA GLU A 149 -2.11 8.79 -14.91
C GLU A 149 -1.67 10.00 -15.72
N LEU A 150 -2.04 11.21 -15.28
CA LEU A 150 -1.59 12.46 -15.91
C LEU A 150 -0.06 12.57 -15.86
N PHE A 151 0.57 12.32 -14.71
CA PHE A 151 2.03 12.45 -14.54
C PHE A 151 2.84 11.39 -15.29
N THR A 152 2.36 10.15 -15.35
CA THR A 152 3.21 9.00 -15.70
C THR A 152 2.62 8.13 -16.80
N GLY A 153 1.40 8.39 -17.24
CA GLY A 153 0.65 7.55 -18.18
C GLY A 153 0.23 6.20 -17.58
N GLN A 154 0.39 6.02 -16.26
CA GLN A 154 0.08 4.78 -15.55
C GLN A 154 -0.63 5.13 -14.24
N ARG A 155 -1.58 4.28 -13.84
CA ARG A 155 -2.42 4.52 -12.65
C ARG A 155 -1.81 3.90 -11.39
N MET A 156 -1.15 2.76 -11.54
CA MET A 156 -0.44 2.04 -10.47
C MET A 156 0.96 1.66 -10.96
N MET A 157 1.88 1.39 -10.03
CA MET A 157 3.28 1.01 -10.33
C MET A 157 3.96 1.96 -11.33
N THR A 158 4.00 3.25 -10.98
CA THR A 158 4.37 4.30 -11.94
C THR A 158 5.86 4.40 -12.23
N SER A 159 6.73 3.88 -11.36
CA SER A 159 8.19 3.99 -11.46
C SER A 159 8.69 5.41 -11.80
N TYR A 160 7.98 6.43 -11.30
CA TYR A 160 8.21 7.83 -11.66
C TYR A 160 9.41 8.45 -10.93
N ILE A 161 9.59 8.07 -9.66
CA ILE A 161 10.78 8.46 -8.89
C ILE A 161 11.94 7.58 -9.34
N ARG A 162 13.02 8.22 -9.78
CA ARG A 162 14.23 7.56 -10.28
C ARG A 162 15.44 8.06 -9.52
N ILE A 163 16.50 7.25 -9.49
CA ILE A 163 17.79 7.64 -8.91
C ILE A 163 18.26 8.94 -9.58
N GLY A 164 18.53 9.98 -8.79
CA GLY A 164 18.93 11.31 -9.25
C GLY A 164 17.79 12.31 -9.48
N GLY A 165 16.51 11.90 -9.36
CA GLY A 165 15.39 12.84 -9.41
C GLY A 165 14.03 12.20 -9.75
N VAL A 166 13.42 12.69 -10.83
CA VAL A 166 12.15 12.21 -11.37
C VAL A 166 12.33 11.87 -12.83
N ALA A 167 11.56 10.92 -13.35
CA ALA A 167 11.69 10.44 -14.73
C ALA A 167 11.32 11.51 -15.76
N LEU A 168 10.27 12.30 -15.49
CA LEU A 168 9.71 13.29 -16.40
C LEU A 168 9.29 14.54 -15.61
N ASP A 169 9.33 15.70 -16.25
CA ASP A 169 8.79 16.92 -15.65
C ASP A 169 7.24 16.84 -15.57
N PRO A 170 6.61 17.50 -14.59
CA PRO A 170 5.16 17.51 -14.47
C PRO A 170 4.46 18.07 -15.73
N PRO A 171 3.41 17.40 -16.24
CA PRO A 171 2.73 17.76 -17.50
C PRO A 171 1.86 19.01 -17.37
N ALA A 172 1.56 19.70 -18.48
CA ALA A 172 0.68 20.87 -18.43
C ALA A 172 -0.67 20.56 -17.75
N GLY A 173 -1.16 21.48 -16.91
CA GLY A 173 -2.43 21.33 -16.20
C GLY A 173 -2.37 20.54 -14.89
N TRP A 174 -1.21 19.96 -14.51
CA TRP A 174 -1.06 19.19 -13.27
C TRP A 174 -1.50 19.95 -12.01
N ARG A 175 -1.15 21.25 -11.92
CA ARG A 175 -1.47 22.11 -10.76
C ARG A 175 -2.97 22.20 -10.53
N GLN A 176 -3.73 22.41 -11.60
CA GLN A 176 -5.18 22.55 -11.53
C GLN A 176 -5.83 21.24 -11.10
N ALA A 177 -5.29 20.09 -11.52
CA ALA A 177 -5.77 18.79 -11.08
C ALA A 177 -5.55 18.57 -9.56
N VAL A 178 -4.33 18.87 -9.08
CA VAL A 178 -4.00 18.78 -7.66
C VAL A 178 -4.83 19.77 -6.83
N GLU A 179 -4.97 21.02 -7.27
CA GLU A 179 -5.77 22.03 -6.57
C GLU A 179 -7.25 21.65 -6.48
N ARG A 180 -7.83 21.06 -7.53
CA ARG A 180 -9.21 20.55 -7.49
C ARG A 180 -9.36 19.46 -6.43
N PHE A 181 -8.42 18.52 -6.37
CA PHE A 181 -8.41 17.47 -5.37
C PHE A 181 -8.30 18.04 -3.95
N LEU A 182 -7.35 18.95 -3.71
CA LEU A 182 -7.13 19.57 -2.41
C LEU A 182 -8.33 20.40 -1.91
N LYS A 183 -9.13 20.99 -2.83
CA LYS A 183 -10.36 21.69 -2.47
C LYS A 183 -11.52 20.74 -2.13
N MET A 184 -11.57 19.57 -2.77
CA MET A 184 -12.63 18.59 -2.56
C MET A 184 -12.42 17.78 -1.28
N MET A 185 -11.18 17.33 -1.03
CA MET A 185 -10.88 16.30 -0.04
C MET A 185 -11.32 16.66 1.41
N PRO A 186 -11.14 17.90 1.92
CA PRO A 186 -11.53 18.24 3.28
C PRO A 186 -13.00 17.95 3.58
N SER A 187 -13.92 18.40 2.71
CA SER A 187 -15.36 18.13 2.90
C SER A 187 -15.73 16.65 2.87
N ARG A 188 -14.92 15.81 2.20
CA ARG A 188 -15.11 14.36 2.15
C ARG A 188 -14.63 13.69 3.43
N VAL A 189 -13.56 14.20 4.03
CA VAL A 189 -13.11 13.74 5.35
C VAL A 189 -14.18 14.01 6.39
N ASP A 190 -14.77 15.21 6.39
CA ASP A 190 -15.86 15.57 7.32
C ASP A 190 -17.08 14.63 7.15
N GLU A 191 -17.40 14.27 5.89
CA GLU A 191 -18.46 13.32 5.56
C GLU A 191 -18.15 11.91 6.12
N TYR A 192 -16.90 11.45 6.04
CA TYR A 192 -16.51 10.15 6.57
C TYR A 192 -16.51 10.10 8.10
N GLU A 193 -16.06 11.17 8.75
CA GLU A 193 -16.09 11.30 10.21
C GLU A 193 -17.53 11.35 10.76
N THR A 194 -18.48 11.87 9.97
CA THR A 194 -19.89 11.87 10.37
C THR A 194 -20.54 10.48 10.26
N LEU A 195 -20.01 9.59 9.40
CA LEU A 195 -20.58 8.28 9.10
C LEU A 195 -20.01 7.13 9.94
N LEU A 196 -18.86 7.32 10.59
CA LEU A 196 -18.14 6.31 11.37
C LEU A 196 -18.08 6.71 12.85
#